data_AF-A0A3D5PG33-F1
#
_entry.id   AF-A0A3D5PG33-F1
#
_cell.length_a   1.000
_cell.length_b   1.000
_cell.length_c   1.000
_cell.angle_alpha   90.00
_cell.angle_beta   90.00
_cell.angle_gamma   90.00
#
_symmetry.space_group_name_H-M   'P 1'
#
loop_
_entity.id
_entity.type
_entity.pdbx_description
1 polymer ?
#
loop_
_entity_poly.entity_id
_entity_poly.type
_entity_poly.pdbx_seq_one_letter_code
_entity_poly.pdbx_strand_id
1 'polypeptide(L)'
;MAKSKSGYCAAIDKLPWILRLIFALPVLDGIIYGIYRICSGVASGSVLKIIMGIVWIFVGAAIFWIIDIICVIICGKVTVLA
;
A
#
# COMPACT_ATOMS: atom_id res chain seq x y z
N MET A 1 18.63 -1.18 5.91
CA MET A 1 19.05 -2.03 4.77
C MET A 1 18.23 -1.59 3.56
N ALA A 2 18.82 -0.85 2.62
CA ALA A 2 18.12 -0.34 1.43
C ALA A 2 17.86 -1.51 0.47
N LYS A 3 16.68 -2.14 0.62
CA LYS A 3 16.31 -3.33 -0.16
C LYS A 3 15.65 -2.89 -1.47
N SER A 4 16.10 -3.48 -2.58
CA SER A 4 15.67 -3.17 -3.95
C SER A 4 14.15 -3.03 -4.03
N LYS A 5 13.66 -1.78 -4.20
CA LYS A 5 12.23 -1.54 -4.40
C LYS A 5 11.87 -2.09 -5.77
N SER A 6 10.85 -2.94 -5.83
CA SER A 6 10.23 -3.32 -7.09
C SER A 6 9.86 -2.05 -7.89
N GLY A 7 9.98 -2.08 -9.22
CA GLY A 7 9.70 -0.91 -10.06
C GLY A 7 8.30 -0.31 -9.81
N TYR A 8 7.34 -1.16 -9.44
CA TYR A 8 6.00 -0.76 -9.04
C TYR A 8 5.97 0.05 -7.74
N CYS A 9 6.61 -0.41 -6.67
CA CYS A 9 6.70 0.34 -5.41
C CYS A 9 7.41 1.68 -5.60
N ALA A 10 8.49 1.70 -6.40
CA ALA A 10 9.22 2.92 -6.71
C ALA A 10 8.39 3.92 -7.53
N ALA A 11 7.49 3.44 -8.40
CA ALA A 11 6.57 4.30 -9.14
C ALA A 11 5.54 4.96 -8.22
N ILE A 12 4.90 4.19 -7.33
CA ILE A 12 3.94 4.72 -6.34
C ILE A 12 4.62 5.69 -5.36
N ASP A 13 5.86 5.38 -4.96
CA ASP A 13 6.68 6.25 -4.10
C ASP A 13 7.16 7.55 -4.78
N LYS A 14 6.99 7.68 -6.10
CA LYS A 14 7.24 8.93 -6.83
C LYS A 14 5.98 9.75 -7.10
N LEU A 15 4.79 9.19 -6.83
CA LEU A 15 3.54 9.91 -7.05
C LEU A 15 3.35 11.05 -6.03
N PRO A 16 2.76 12.18 -6.46
CA PRO A 16 2.31 13.24 -5.56
C PRO A 16 1.36 12.70 -4.48
N TRP A 17 1.37 13.33 -3.31
CA TRP A 17 0.55 12.92 -2.17
C TRP A 17 -0.95 12.88 -2.49
N ILE A 18 -1.44 13.77 -3.37
CA ILE A 18 -2.85 13.82 -3.78
C ILE A 18 -3.26 12.57 -4.58
N LEU A 19 -2.39 12.05 -5.45
CA LEU A 19 -2.68 10.84 -6.22
C LEU A 19 -2.65 9.60 -5.33
N ARG A 20 -1.75 9.58 -4.33
CA ARG A 20 -1.76 8.53 -3.30
C ARG A 20 -3.05 8.54 -2.49
N LEU A 21 -3.60 9.71 -2.21
CA LEU A 21 -4.88 9.85 -1.51
C LEU A 21 -6.04 9.30 -2.36
N ILE A 22 -6.08 9.63 -3.66
CA ILE A 22 -7.08 9.09 -4.59
C ILE A 22 -6.97 7.57 -4.68
N PHE A 23 -5.76 7.03 -4.68
CA PHE A 23 -5.53 5.58 -4.69
C PHE A 23 -5.93 4.89 -3.38
N ALA A 24 -6.14 5.64 -2.29
CA ALA A 24 -6.59 5.10 -1.00
C ALA A 24 -8.12 4.99 -0.90
N LEU A 25 -8.86 5.23 -2.00
CA LEU A 25 -10.30 5.01 -2.08
C LEU A 25 -10.65 3.52 -2.07
N PRO A 26 -11.79 3.08 -1.52
CA PRO A 26 -12.10 1.67 -1.21
C PRO A 26 -11.88 0.67 -2.35
N VAL A 27 -12.17 1.03 -3.60
CA VAL A 27 -11.97 0.11 -4.74
C VAL A 27 -10.52 0.13 -5.23
N LEU A 28 -9.89 1.31 -5.23
CA LEU A 28 -8.52 1.49 -5.70
C LEU A 28 -7.50 1.03 -4.65
N ASP A 29 -7.81 1.20 -3.37
CA ASP A 29 -6.95 0.87 -2.23
C ASP A 29 -6.68 -0.62 -2.15
N GLY A 30 -7.74 -1.42 -2.22
CA GLY A 30 -7.63 -2.87 -2.22
C GLY A 30 -6.69 -3.37 -3.31
N ILE A 31 -6.82 -2.87 -4.55
CA ILE A 31 -6.00 -3.32 -5.68
C ILE A 31 -4.60 -2.71 -5.61
N ILE A 32 -4.49 -1.38 -5.58
CA ILE A 32 -3.21 -0.66 -5.70
C ILE A 32 -2.36 -0.89 -4.45
N TYR A 33 -2.91 -0.65 -3.25
CA TYR A 33 -2.15 -0.81 -2.00
C TYR A 33 -2.05 -2.26 -1.56
N GLY A 34 -3.01 -3.13 -1.92
CA GLY A 34 -2.86 -4.57 -1.76
C GLY A 34 -1.71 -5.14 -2.58
N ILE A 35 -1.63 -4.81 -3.87
CA ILE A 35 -0.51 -5.21 -4.75
C ILE A 35 0.80 -4.58 -4.26
N TYR A 36 0.78 -3.30 -3.86
CA TYR A 36 1.95 -2.64 -3.29
C TYR A 36 2.48 -3.37 -2.04
N ARG A 37 1.60 -3.78 -1.11
CA ARG A 37 1.98 -4.55 0.09
C ARG A 37 2.56 -5.92 -0.27
N ILE A 38 2.00 -6.60 -1.27
CA ILE A 38 2.55 -7.87 -1.79
C ILE A 38 3.94 -7.66 -2.39
N CYS A 39 4.11 -6.70 -3.29
CA CYS A 39 5.39 -6.38 -3.91
C CYS A 39 6.44 -5.98 -2.87
N SER A 40 6.05 -5.18 -1.87
CA SER A 40 6.94 -4.82 -0.77
C SER A 40 7.26 -6.01 0.13
N GLY A 41 6.31 -6.91 0.37
CA GLY A 41 6.53 -8.15 1.12
C GLY A 41 7.48 -9.11 0.42
N VAL A 42 7.35 -9.28 -0.90
CA VAL A 42 8.28 -10.08 -1.72
C VAL A 42 9.67 -9.44 -1.71
N ALA A 43 9.78 -8.14 -1.94
CA ALA A 43 11.07 -7.43 -1.87
C ALA A 43 11.70 -7.56 -0.47
N SER A 44 10.89 -7.45 0.59
CA SER A 44 11.30 -7.58 1.99
C SER A 44 11.57 -9.01 2.44
N GLY A 45 11.16 -10.03 1.68
CA GLY A 45 11.22 -11.44 2.09
C GLY A 45 10.30 -11.75 3.27
N SER A 46 9.30 -10.90 3.51
CA SER A 46 8.41 -10.97 4.67
C SER A 46 7.05 -11.53 4.24
N VAL A 47 6.84 -12.82 4.51
CA VAL A 47 5.57 -13.51 4.21
C VAL A 47 4.38 -12.81 4.87
N LEU A 48 4.58 -12.22 6.04
CA LEU A 48 3.56 -11.49 6.79
C LEU A 48 3.01 -10.28 6.01
N LYS A 49 3.89 -9.55 5.29
CA LYS A 49 3.49 -8.43 4.42
C LYS A 49 2.73 -8.89 3.17
N ILE A 50 3.10 -10.05 2.64
CA ILE A 50 2.40 -10.67 1.50
C ILE A 50 0.97 -11.07 1.91
N ILE A 51 0.83 -11.78 3.04
CA ILE A 51 -0.47 -12.18 3.58
C ILE A 51 -1.32 -10.94 3.88
N MET A 52 -0.75 -9.92 4.52
CA MET A 52 -1.42 -8.64 4.77
C MET A 52 -1.92 -7.98 3.49
N GLY A 53 -1.11 -7.97 2.42
CA GLY A 53 -1.52 -7.42 1.12
C GLY A 53 -2.70 -8.18 0.50
N ILE A 54 -2.69 -9.52 0.56
CA ILE A 54 -3.80 -10.35 0.09
C ILE A 54 -5.07 -10.09 0.91
N VAL A 55 -4.96 -10.03 2.24
CA VAL A 55 -6.09 -9.72 3.13
C VAL A 55 -6.64 -8.32 2.84
N TRP A 56 -5.77 -7.34 2.57
CA TRP A 56 -6.18 -5.98 2.23
C TRP A 56 -6.92 -5.90 0.89
N ILE A 57 -6.65 -6.78 -0.08
CA ILE A 57 -7.42 -6.81 -1.34
C ILE A 57 -8.90 -7.11 -1.06
N PHE A 58 -9.19 -8.03 -0.13
CA PHE A 58 -10.56 -8.45 0.17
C PHE A 58 -11.22 -7.63 1.30
N VAL A 59 -10.48 -7.29 2.34
CA VAL A 59 -10.98 -6.63 3.56
C VAL A 59 -10.70 -5.13 3.55
N GLY A 60 -9.56 -4.73 2.98
CA GLY A 60 -9.16 -3.33 2.72
C GLY A 60 -10.20 -2.57 1.92
N ALA A 61 -10.71 -3.22 0.87
CA ALA A 61 -11.68 -2.63 -0.03
C ALA A 61 -13.04 -2.35 0.61
N ALA A 62 -13.39 -3.05 1.70
CA ALA A 62 -14.68 -2.91 2.36
C ALA A 62 -14.67 -1.87 3.51
N ILE A 63 -13.68 -1.91 4.39
CA ILE A 63 -13.70 -1.16 5.67
C ILE A 63 -12.38 -0.42 5.96
N PHE A 64 -11.25 -0.95 5.49
CA PHE A 64 -9.91 -0.52 5.95
C PHE A 64 -9.31 0.66 5.15
N TRP A 65 -9.94 1.08 4.06
CA TRP A 65 -9.55 2.24 3.23
C TRP A 65 -9.46 3.56 4.02
N ILE A 66 -10.28 3.73 5.06
CA ILE A 66 -10.26 4.93 5.92
C ILE A 66 -8.91 5.06 6.65
N ILE A 67 -8.33 3.93 7.07
CA ILE A 67 -7.04 3.92 7.78
C ILE A 67 -5.92 4.35 6.83
N ASP A 68 -5.94 3.88 5.58
CA ASP A 68 -4.96 4.26 4.57
C ASP A 68 -5.09 5.74 4.17
N ILE A 69 -6.31 6.29 4.07
CA ILE A 69 -6.54 7.74 3.88
C ILE A 69 -5.93 8.56 5.02
N ILE A 70 -6.22 8.19 6.28
CA ILE A 70 -5.66 8.88 7.45
C ILE A 70 -4.13 8.81 7.43
N CYS A 71 -3.57 7.66 7.05
CA CYS A 71 -2.12 7.47 6.98
C CYS A 71 -1.47 8.31 5.87
N VAL A 72 -2.11 8.46 4.70
CA VAL A 72 -1.65 9.35 3.63
C VAL A 72 -1.67 10.80 4.07
N ILE A 73 -2.67 11.23 4.83
CA ILE A 73 -2.78 12.61 5.34
C ILE A 73 -1.70 12.89 6.39
N ILE A 74 -1.46 11.96 7.33
CA ILE A 74 -0.52 12.16 8.44
C ILE A 74 0.95 11.94 8.01
N CYS A 75 1.21 10.89 7.23
CA CYS A 75 2.58 10.47 6.88
C CYS A 75 2.98 10.82 5.44
N GLY A 76 2.08 11.35 4.62
CA GLY A 76 2.33 11.63 3.18
C GLY A 76 2.46 10.35 2.32
N LYS A 77 2.24 9.18 2.92
CA LYS A 77 2.34 7.86 2.29
C LYS A 77 1.54 6.84 3.09
N VAL A 78 1.07 5.81 2.40
CA VAL A 78 0.50 4.62 3.05
C VAL A 78 1.61 3.93 3.83
N THR A 79 1.52 3.96 5.16
CA THR A 79 2.62 3.52 6.04
C THR A 79 2.22 2.41 7.00
N VAL A 80 0.94 2.04 7.12
CA VAL A 80 0.54 1.19 8.25
C VAL A 80 1.20 -0.19 8.22
N LEU A 81 1.64 -0.72 7.06
CA LEU A 81 2.53 -1.91 6.96
C LEU A 81 3.15 -2.08 5.55
N ALA A 82 3.44 -0.96 4.88
CA ALA A 82 4.15 -0.88 3.60
C ALA A 82 5.61 -1.35 3.70
#